data_AF-A0A0G1DMI5-F1
#
_entry.id   AF-A0A0G1DMI5-F1
#
_cell.length_a   1.000
_cell.length_b   1.000
_cell.length_c   1.000
_cell.angle_alpha   90.00
_cell.angle_beta   90.00
_cell.angle_gamma   90.00
#
_symmetry.space_group_name_H-M   'P 1'
#
loop_
_entity.id
_entity.type
_entity.pdbx_description
1 polymer ?
#
loop_
_entity_poly.entity_id
_entity_poly.type
_entity_poly.pdbx_seq_one_letter_code
_entity_poly.pdbx_strand_id
1 'polypeptide(L)'
;MATYGQVAALVGSRDARKVGWALHANTSTKIPCHRVVNKEGMVAENFAFDGWREQKARLVSEGVKFISEKQVDLAIHRLQVL
;
A
#
# COMPACT_ATOMS: atom_id res chain seq x y z
N MET A 1 -1.89 4.65 -5.62
CA MET A 1 -1.42 3.50 -4.83
C MET A 1 -0.15 2.97 -5.45
N ALA A 2 0.91 2.95 -4.65
CA ALA A 2 2.16 2.31 -5.05
C ALA A 2 2.12 0.84 -4.62
N THR A 3 2.81 -0.02 -5.37
CA THR A 3 3.13 -1.36 -4.87
C THR A 3 4.45 -1.34 -4.13
N TYR A 4 4.68 -2.28 -3.20
CA TYR A 4 5.99 -2.43 -2.56
C TYR A 4 7.14 -2.56 -3.58
N GLY A 5 6.88 -3.20 -4.72
CA GLY A 5 7.84 -3.31 -5.82
C GLY A 5 8.14 -1.98 -6.51
N GLN A 6 7.12 -1.12 -6.70
CA GLN A 6 7.34 0.23 -7.25
C GLN A 6 8.17 1.08 -6.29
N VAL A 7 7.87 1.03 -4.98
CA VAL A 7 8.67 1.75 -3.99
C VAL A 7 10.11 1.25 -3.97
N ALA A 8 10.33 -0.07 -4.01
CA ALA A 8 11.66 -0.64 -4.09
C ALA A 8 12.42 -0.14 -5.34
N ALA A 9 11.79 -0.18 -6.51
CA ALA A 9 12.40 0.26 -7.76
C ALA A 9 12.77 1.75 -7.73
N LEU A 10 11.89 2.60 -7.19
CA LEU A 10 12.13 4.05 -7.06
C LEU A 10 13.34 4.39 -6.18
N VAL A 11 13.69 3.53 -5.23
CA VAL A 11 14.86 3.70 -4.35
C VAL A 11 16.08 2.88 -4.80
N GLY A 12 16.08 2.37 -6.05
CA GLY A 12 17.20 1.60 -6.58
C GLY A 12 17.34 0.18 -6.01
N SER A 13 16.26 -0.37 -5.44
CA SER A 13 16.22 -1.71 -4.86
C SER A 13 15.30 -2.64 -5.68
N ARG A 14 15.54 -3.95 -5.57
CA ARG A 14 14.60 -4.98 -6.05
C ARG A 14 13.85 -5.66 -4.89
N ASP A 15 14.17 -5.30 -3.65
CA ASP A 15 13.68 -5.97 -2.45
C ASP A 15 12.40 -5.32 -1.92
N ALA A 16 11.27 -5.69 -2.52
CA ALA A 16 9.94 -5.28 -2.08
C ALA A 16 9.63 -5.72 -0.63
N ARG A 17 10.23 -6.82 -0.15
CA ARG A 17 10.00 -7.32 1.21
C ARG A 17 10.62 -6.39 2.25
N LYS A 18 11.84 -5.90 2.00
CA LYS A 18 12.46 -4.88 2.87
C LYS A 18 11.64 -3.59 2.94
N VAL A 19 11.02 -3.16 1.84
CA VAL A 19 10.09 -2.03 1.87
C VAL A 19 8.92 -2.32 2.81
N GLY A 20 8.32 -3.52 2.72
CA GLY A 20 7.26 -3.95 3.63
C GLY A 20 7.69 -3.89 5.10
N TRP A 21 8.89 -4.38 5.43
CA TRP A 21 9.44 -4.30 6.78
C TRP A 21 9.66 -2.86 7.25
N ALA A 22 10.22 -1.99 6.41
CA ALA A 22 10.42 -0.59 6.73
C ALA A 22 9.09 0.13 7.01
N LEU A 23 8.06 -0.13 6.20
CA LEU A 23 6.72 0.45 6.38
C LEU A 23 6.02 -0.10 7.62
N HIS A 24 6.21 -1.37 7.94
CA HIS A 24 5.67 -1.99 9.16
C HIS A 24 6.35 -1.46 10.43
N ALA A 25 7.66 -1.18 10.38
CA ALA A 25 8.41 -0.62 11.50
C ALA A 25 8.19 0.89 11.70
N ASN A 26 7.54 1.58 10.75
CA ASN A 26 7.31 3.02 10.85
C ASN A 26 6.30 3.35 11.96
N THR A 27 6.73 4.18 12.92
CA THR A 27 5.89 4.67 14.03
C THR A 27 5.27 6.04 13.76
N SER A 28 5.68 6.73 12.69
CA SER A 28 5.19 8.08 12.37
C SER A 28 3.84 8.02 11.66
N THR A 29 2.86 8.74 12.18
CA THR A 29 1.54 8.90 11.55
C THR A 29 1.55 9.82 10.32
N LYS A 30 2.65 10.56 10.09
CA LYS A 30 2.80 11.46 8.94
C LYS A 30 3.14 10.72 7.65
N ILE A 31 3.62 9.48 7.74
CA ILE A 31 3.97 8.66 6.58
C ILE A 31 2.73 7.89 6.11
N PRO A 32 2.28 8.05 4.86
CA PRO A 32 1.05 7.43 4.37
C PRO A 32 1.25 5.96 3.99
N CYS A 33 1.67 5.12 4.94
CA CYS A 33 1.94 3.69 4.70
C CYS A 33 0.73 2.95 4.11
N HIS A 34 -0.49 3.39 4.40
CA HIS A 34 -1.73 2.79 3.88
C HIS A 34 -1.83 2.87 2.35
N ARG A 35 -1.10 3.78 1.69
CA ARG A 35 -1.10 3.94 0.23
C ARG A 35 -0.21 2.94 -0.53
N VAL A 36 0.41 2.00 0.20
CA VAL A 36 1.26 0.94 -0.36
C VAL A 36 0.56 -0.41 -0.22
N VAL A 37 0.38 -1.10 -1.35
CA VAL A 37 -0.29 -2.40 -1.45
C VAL A 37 0.62 -3.45 -2.09
N ASN A 38 0.22 -4.71 -2.10
CA ASN A 38 1.00 -5.75 -2.79
C ASN A 38 0.90 -5.61 -4.33
N LYS A 39 1.59 -6.49 -5.08
CA LYS A 39 1.66 -6.40 -6.55
C LYS A 39 0.30 -6.63 -7.23
N GLU A 40 -0.60 -7.36 -6.59
CA GLU A 40 -1.99 -7.59 -7.03
C GLU A 40 -2.96 -6.48 -6.59
N GLY A 41 -2.53 -5.54 -5.75
CA GLY A 41 -3.40 -4.49 -5.19
C GLY A 41 -4.07 -4.86 -3.87
N MET A 42 -3.72 -5.98 -3.25
CA MET A 42 -4.26 -6.39 -1.97
C MET A 42 -3.74 -5.50 -0.84
N VAL A 43 -4.66 -5.11 0.04
CA VAL A 43 -4.31 -4.54 1.35
C VAL A 43 -3.61 -5.58 2.22
N ALA A 44 -2.79 -5.12 3.16
CA ALA A 44 -2.03 -5.98 4.06
C ALA A 44 -2.92 -6.51 5.20
N GLU A 45 -2.95 -7.83 5.39
CA GLU A 45 -3.69 -8.47 6.49
C GLU A 45 -3.28 -7.93 7.86
N ASN A 46 -1.96 -7.78 8.08
CA ASN A 46 -1.36 -7.32 9.33
C ASN A 46 -0.98 -5.84 9.30
N PHE A 47 -1.81 -4.99 8.67
CA PHE A 47 -1.64 -3.54 8.79
C PHE A 47 -1.85 -3.08 10.25
N ALA A 48 -1.39 -1.88 10.60
CA ALA A 48 -1.54 -1.36 11.96
C ALA A 48 -3.02 -1.22 12.36
N PHE A 49 -3.30 -1.21 13.66
CA PHE A 49 -4.65 -1.11 14.25
C PHE A 49 -5.53 -2.32 13.90
N ASP A 50 -6.62 -2.14 13.14
CA ASP A 50 -7.58 -3.19 12.75
C ASP A 50 -7.18 -3.90 11.45
N GLY A 51 -5.87 -4.07 11.24
CA GLY A 51 -5.34 -4.80 10.08
C GLY A 51 -5.83 -4.23 8.75
N TRP A 52 -6.14 -5.14 7.83
CA TRP A 52 -6.60 -4.79 6.50
C TRP A 52 -7.84 -3.88 6.47
N ARG A 53 -8.70 -3.92 7.49
CA ARG A 53 -9.92 -3.10 7.57
C ARG A 53 -9.56 -1.62 7.75
N GLU A 54 -8.60 -1.33 8.62
CA GLU A 54 -8.09 0.02 8.82
C GLU A 54 -7.44 0.56 7.54
N GLN A 55 -6.59 -0.25 6.88
CA GLN A 55 -5.97 0.17 5.62
C GLN A 55 -7.04 0.49 4.57
N LYS A 56 -8.04 -0.38 4.42
CA LYS A 56 -9.15 -0.17 3.49
C LYS A 56 -9.94 1.08 3.84
N ALA A 57 -10.27 1.31 5.11
CA ALA A 57 -11.04 2.49 5.54
C ALA A 57 -10.34 3.79 5.14
N ARG A 58 -9.02 3.89 5.35
CA ARG A 58 -8.22 5.05 4.93
C ARG A 58 -8.16 5.23 3.41
N LEU A 59 -8.07 4.13 2.67
CA LEU A 59 -8.06 4.19 1.21
C LEU A 59 -9.43 4.61 0.65
N VAL A 60 -10.52 4.11 1.23
CA VAL A 60 -11.89 4.49 0.86
C VAL A 60 -12.15 5.96 1.18
N SER A 61 -11.68 6.49 2.32
CA SER A 61 -11.82 7.91 2.63
C SER A 61 -11.03 8.83 1.69
N GLU A 62 -10.00 8.30 1.02
CA GLU A 62 -9.26 8.97 -0.05
C GLU A 62 -9.90 8.78 -1.45
N GLY A 63 -11.04 8.09 -1.54
CA GLY A 63 -11.74 7.85 -2.81
C GLY A 63 -11.15 6.72 -3.66
N VAL A 64 -10.34 5.84 -3.07
CA VAL A 64 -9.74 4.69 -3.78
C VAL A 64 -10.79 3.61 -4.03
N LYS A 65 -10.93 3.19 -5.28
CA LYS A 65 -11.83 2.11 -5.71
C LYS A 65 -11.23 0.73 -5.47
N PHE A 66 -12.10 -0.22 -5.17
CA PHE A 66 -11.77 -1.61 -4.92
C PHE A 66 -12.53 -2.50 -5.90
N ILE A 67 -11.87 -3.52 -6.43
CA ILE A 67 -12.47 -4.55 -7.30
C ILE A 67 -12.96 -5.77 -6.51
N SER A 68 -12.56 -5.91 -5.24
CA SER A 68 -13.04 -6.92 -4.31
C SER A 68 -12.98 -6.40 -2.87
N GLU A 69 -13.32 -7.25 -1.88
CA GLU A 69 -13.30 -6.83 -0.48
C GLU A 69 -11.93 -6.26 -0.05
N LYS A 70 -10.83 -6.79 -0.57
CA LYS A 70 -9.46 -6.45 -0.12
C LYS A 70 -8.56 -5.94 -1.24
N GLN A 71 -9.05 -5.83 -2.47
CA GLN A 71 -8.20 -5.51 -3.63
C GLN A 71 -8.53 -4.15 -4.22
N VAL A 72 -7.53 -3.26 -4.22
CA VAL A 72 -7.58 -1.96 -4.89
C VAL A 72 -7.62 -2.15 -6.40
N ASP A 73 -8.41 -1.33 -7.08
CA ASP A 73 -8.36 -1.19 -8.53
C ASP A 73 -7.07 -0.46 -8.95
N LEU A 74 -5.99 -1.22 -9.16
CA LEU A 74 -4.73 -0.67 -9.64
C LEU A 74 -4.78 -0.21 -11.10
N ALA A 75 -5.79 -0.59 -11.90
CA ALA A 75 -5.90 -0.03 -13.25
C ALA A 75 -6.24 1.47 -13.19
N ILE A 76 -7.03 1.86 -12.18
CA ILE A 76 -7.45 3.25 -11.97
C ILE A 76 -6.47 4.01 -11.07
N HIS A 77 -6.02 3.38 -9.97
CA HIS A 77 -5.33 4.10 -8.89
C HIS A 77 -3.82 3.86 -8.81
N ARG A 78 -3.19 3.12 -9.71
CA ARG A 78 -1.73 2.87 -9.63
C ARG A 78 -0.92 4.16 -9.77
N LEU A 79 0.10 4.32 -8.93
CA LEU A 79 1.08 5.39 -9.05
C LEU A 79 1.78 5.28 -10.41
N GLN A 80 1.70 6.34 -11.21
CA GLN A 80 2.47 6.49 -12.43
C GLN A 80 3.79 7.17 -12.10
N VAL A 81 4.89 6.59 -12.55
CA VAL A 81 6.23 7.19 -12.44
C VAL A 81 6.53 7.80 -13.80
N LEU A 82 6.92 9.07 -13.81
CA LEU A 82 7.30 9.82 -15.03
C LEU A 82 8.64 9.33 -15.59
#